data_AF-A0A1D1Z7S3-F1
#
_entry.id   AF-A0A1D1Z7S3-F1
#
_cell.length_a   1.000
_cell.length_b   1.000
_cell.length_c   1.000
_cell.angle_alpha   90.00
_cell.angle_beta   90.00
_cell.angle_gamma   90.00
#
_symmetry.space_group_name_H-M   'P 1'
#
loop_
_entity.id
_entity.type
_entity.pdbx_description
1 polymer ?
#
loop_
_entity_poly.entity_id
_entity_poly.type
_entity_poly.pdbx_seq_one_letter_code
_entity_poly.pdbx_strand_id
1 'polypeptide(L)'
;MEIQEPLNSSNWPRHRPLTPFHMLRGALLLLINLSSAFMVLVFLAPVTTVLVRLFSIHHSRIATSFLFGMWLSLWPFMFEKINKTKVVFSGETVPEKERALILANHRTEVDWMFLWGLA
;
A
#
# COMPACT_ATOMS: atom_id res chain seq x y z
N MET A 1 15.76 10.32 36.63
CA MET A 1 14.86 9.36 35.94
C MET A 1 13.51 10.04 35.87
N GLU A 2 13.25 10.78 34.80
CA GLU A 2 11.95 11.45 34.60
C GLU A 2 10.92 10.37 34.28
N ILE A 3 9.94 10.23 35.17
CA ILE A 3 8.81 9.32 34.99
C ILE A 3 7.91 10.01 33.97
N GLN A 4 7.95 9.54 32.73
CA GLN A 4 7.08 10.00 31.67
C GLN A 4 5.64 9.63 32.06
N GLU A 5 4.81 10.64 32.34
CA GLU A 5 3.39 10.42 32.61
C GLU A 5 2.73 9.68 31.44
N PRO A 6 1.81 8.73 31.70
CA PRO A 6 1.13 8.00 30.64
C PRO A 6 0.32 8.99 29.80
N LEU A 7 0.66 9.08 28.51
CA LEU A 7 -0.11 9.81 27.49
C LEU A 7 -1.58 9.42 27.60
N ASN A 8 -2.39 10.35 28.09
CA ASN A 8 -3.81 10.18 28.36
C ASN A 8 -4.54 9.85 27.03
N SER A 9 -4.79 8.57 26.78
CA SER A 9 -5.34 8.03 25.53
C SER A 9 -6.84 8.30 25.34
N SER A 10 -7.44 9.06 26.24
CA SER A 10 -8.88 9.36 26.26
C SER A 10 -9.31 10.43 25.25
N ASN A 11 -8.39 11.18 24.65
CA ASN A 11 -8.68 12.30 23.75
C ASN A 11 -8.56 11.97 22.25
N TRP A 12 -8.38 10.71 21.86
CA TRP A 12 -8.34 10.37 20.43
C TRP A 12 -9.72 10.54 19.80
N PRO A 13 -9.86 11.31 18.71
CA PRO A 13 -11.16 11.47 18.06
C PRO A 13 -11.61 10.10 17.53
N ARG A 14 -12.61 9.51 18.21
CA ARG A 14 -13.40 8.40 17.68
C ARG A 14 -14.03 8.86 16.38
N HIS A 15 -13.86 8.04 15.35
CA HIS A 15 -14.41 8.14 13.99
C HIS A 15 -15.16 9.45 13.68
N ARG A 16 -14.49 10.35 12.96
CA ARG A 16 -15.19 11.50 12.37
C ARG A 16 -16.32 10.96 11.48
N PRO A 17 -17.52 11.55 11.54
CA PRO A 17 -18.62 11.11 10.69
C PRO A 17 -18.20 11.23 9.22
N LEU A 18 -18.34 10.13 8.48
CA LEU A 18 -18.07 10.07 7.05
C LEU A 18 -19.09 10.95 6.33
N THR A 19 -18.62 12.04 5.72
CA THR A 19 -19.51 12.82 4.87
C THR A 19 -19.78 12.04 3.57
N PRO A 20 -20.95 12.22 2.92
CA PRO A 20 -21.28 11.51 1.69
C PRO A 20 -20.21 11.66 0.60
N PHE A 21 -19.53 12.81 0.56
CA PHE A 21 -18.42 13.07 -0.34
C PHE A 21 -17.20 12.18 -0.08
N HIS A 22 -16.85 11.95 1.18
CA HIS A 22 -15.76 11.02 1.54
C HIS A 22 -16.15 9.57 1.22
N MET A 23 -17.41 9.20 1.42
CA MET A 23 -17.91 7.87 1.04
C MET A 23 -17.81 7.65 -0.47
N LEU A 24 -18.25 8.62 -1.29
CA LEU A 24 -18.14 8.54 -2.74
C LEU A 24 -16.68 8.39 -3.20
N ARG A 25 -15.76 9.18 -2.64
CA ARG A 25 -14.33 9.06 -2.93
C ARG A 25 -13.79 7.68 -2.55
N GLY A 26 -14.14 7.19 -1.37
CA GLY A 26 -13.76 5.84 -0.92
C GLY A 26 -14.29 4.75 -1.85
N ALA A 27 -15.56 4.84 -2.27
CA ALA A 27 -16.17 3.90 -3.21
C ALA A 27 -15.48 3.93 -4.58
N LEU A 28 -15.16 5.12 -5.11
CA LEU A 28 -14.42 5.26 -6.37
C LEU A 28 -13.01 4.66 -6.26
N LEU A 29 -12.30 4.93 -5.17
CA LEU A 29 -10.99 4.33 -4.90
C LEU A 29 -11.08 2.81 -4.85
N LEU A 30 -12.08 2.27 -4.15
CA LEU A 30 -12.30 0.83 -4.06
C LEU A 30 -12.60 0.22 -5.44
N LEU A 31 -13.46 0.86 -6.23
CA LEU A 31 -13.81 0.40 -7.58
C LEU A 31 -12.58 0.40 -8.50
N ILE A 32 -11.75 1.43 -8.45
CA ILE A 32 -10.52 1.51 -9.26
C ILE A 32 -9.52 0.44 -8.82
N ASN A 33 -9.36 0.23 -7.50
CA ASN A 33 -8.46 -0.80 -6.99
C ASN A 33 -8.93 -2.21 -7.36
N LEU A 34 -10.23 -2.50 -7.21
CA LEU A 34 -10.78 -3.82 -7.56
C LEU A 34 -10.71 -4.09 -9.06
N SER A 35 -11.06 -3.09 -9.89
CA SER A 35 -10.99 -3.23 -11.34
C SER A 35 -9.56 -3.37 -11.84
N SER A 36 -8.60 -2.60 -11.31
CA SER A 36 -7.18 -2.77 -11.64
C SER A 36 -6.63 -4.11 -11.16
N ALA A 37 -7.03 -4.61 -9.99
CA ALA A 37 -6.68 -5.95 -9.52
C ALA A 37 -7.14 -7.02 -10.51
N PHE A 38 -8.40 -6.93 -10.94
CA PHE A 38 -8.96 -7.84 -11.94
C PHE A 38 -8.19 -7.75 -13.27
N MET A 39 -7.89 -6.54 -13.74
CA MET A 39 -7.14 -6.36 -14.99
C MET A 39 -5.73 -6.97 -14.92
N VAL A 40 -5.02 -6.72 -13.81
CA VAL A 40 -3.68 -7.27 -13.59
C VAL A 40 -3.73 -8.78 -13.48
N LEU A 41 -4.62 -9.36 -12.67
CA LEU A 41 -4.67 -10.80 -12.43
C LEU A 41 -5.18 -11.61 -13.61
N VAL A 42 -6.18 -11.12 -14.35
CA VAL A 42 -6.84 -11.88 -15.41
C VAL A 42 -6.16 -11.68 -16.76
N PHE A 43 -5.70 -10.47 -17.07
CA PHE A 43 -5.16 -10.17 -18.41
C PHE A 43 -3.64 -10.07 -18.42
N LEU A 44 -3.02 -9.37 -17.47
CA LEU A 44 -1.58 -9.09 -17.54
C LEU A 44 -0.71 -10.15 -16.87
N ALA A 45 -1.15 -10.73 -15.76
CA ALA A 45 -0.43 -11.75 -15.02
C ALA A 45 -0.25 -13.03 -15.86
N PRO A 46 -1.26 -13.58 -16.57
CA PRO A 46 -1.05 -14.76 -17.40
C PRO A 46 -0.07 -14.51 -18.55
N VAL A 47 -0.06 -13.31 -19.13
CA VAL A 47 0.92 -12.94 -20.17
C VAL A 47 2.34 -12.98 -19.60
N THR A 48 2.58 -12.33 -18.45
CA THR A 48 3.92 -12.27 -17.85
C THR A 48 4.37 -13.60 -17.22
N THR A 49 3.45 -14.38 -16.65
CA THR A 49 3.76 -15.63 -15.92
C THR A 49 3.71 -16.90 -16.76
N VAL A 50 2.90 -16.93 -17.82
CA VAL A 50 2.75 -18.09 -18.71
C VAL A 50 3.46 -17.80 -20.03
N LEU A 51 3.03 -16.80 -20.79
CA LEU A 51 3.53 -16.59 -22.16
C LEU A 51 5.02 -16.25 -22.18
N VAL A 52 5.45 -15.23 -21.41
CA VAL A 52 6.87 -14.86 -21.33
C VAL A 52 7.71 -16.01 -20.77
N ARG A 53 7.13 -16.81 -19.86
CA ARG A 53 7.83 -17.95 -19.24
C ARG A 53 8.14 -19.06 -20.23
N LEU A 54 7.33 -19.25 -21.27
CA LEU A 54 7.62 -20.19 -22.36
C LEU A 54 8.93 -19.86 -23.08
N PHE A 55 9.32 -18.57 -23.11
CA PHE A 55 10.56 -18.12 -23.74
C PHE A 55 11.72 -17.98 -22.75
N SER A 56 11.46 -17.43 -21.56
CA SER A 56 12.49 -17.24 -20.53
C SER A 56 11.88 -17.11 -19.14
N ILE A 57 12.28 -18.02 -18.24
CA ILE A 57 11.91 -17.96 -16.82
C ILE A 57 12.44 -16.68 -16.16
N HIS A 58 13.65 -16.25 -16.52
CA HIS A 58 14.27 -15.07 -15.91
C HIS A 58 13.49 -13.79 -16.26
N HIS A 59 13.21 -13.57 -17.54
CA HIS A 59 12.46 -12.39 -17.99
C HIS A 59 11.02 -12.41 -17.49
N SER A 60 10.39 -13.59 -17.41
CA SER A 60 9.06 -13.75 -16.82
C SER A 60 9.03 -13.26 -15.36
N ARG A 61 10.01 -13.70 -14.54
CA ARG A 61 10.11 -13.26 -13.14
C ARG A 61 10.27 -11.75 -13.03
N ILE A 62 11.18 -11.15 -13.81
CA ILE A 62 11.39 -9.70 -13.80
C ILE A 62 10.10 -8.97 -14.21
N ALA A 63 9.47 -9.38 -15.32
CA ALA A 63 8.26 -8.74 -15.82
C ALA A 63 7.09 -8.83 -14.82
N THR A 64 6.86 -10.00 -14.23
CA THR A 64 5.82 -10.19 -13.21
C THR A 64 6.11 -9.36 -11.96
N SER A 65 7.35 -9.38 -11.45
CA SER A 65 7.73 -8.58 -10.28
C SER A 65 7.57 -7.08 -10.53
N PHE A 66 7.99 -6.60 -11.70
CA PHE A 66 7.85 -5.19 -12.07
C PHE A 66 6.37 -4.78 -12.19
N LEU A 67 5.55 -5.58 -12.90
CA LEU A 67 4.12 -5.34 -13.04
C LEU A 67 3.40 -5.30 -11.69
N PHE A 68 3.68 -6.27 -10.83
CA PHE A 68 3.06 -6.34 -9.50
C PHE A 68 3.52 -5.18 -8.61
N GLY A 69 4.82 -4.85 -8.61
CA GLY A 69 5.35 -3.70 -7.88
C GLY A 69 4.73 -2.37 -8.31
N MET A 70 4.53 -2.14 -9.61
CA MET A 70 3.82 -0.97 -10.12
C MET A 70 2.37 -0.93 -9.63
N TRP A 71 1.66 -2.06 -9.67
CA TRP A 71 0.28 -2.13 -9.22
C TRP A 71 0.14 -1.88 -7.72
N LEU A 72 1.06 -2.41 -6.90
CA LEU A 72 1.08 -2.12 -5.46
C LEU A 72 1.38 -0.65 -5.16
N SER A 73 2.29 -0.03 -5.94
CA SER A 73 2.65 1.39 -5.79
C SER A 73 1.52 2.34 -6.20
N LEU A 74 0.58 1.89 -7.04
CA LEU A 74 -0.60 2.68 -7.43
C LEU A 74 -1.45 3.04 -6.21
N TRP A 75 -1.54 2.17 -5.21
CA TRP A 75 -2.40 2.36 -4.06
C TRP A 75 -2.03 3.57 -3.18
N PRO A 76 -0.80 3.66 -2.61
CA PRO A 76 -0.39 4.84 -1.86
C PRO A 76 -0.44 6.10 -2.72
N PHE A 77 -0.06 6.00 -4.00
CA PHE A 77 -0.17 7.11 -4.95
C PHE A 77 -1.61 7.66 -5.04
N MET A 78 -2.60 6.78 -5.17
CA MET A 78 -4.01 7.17 -5.23
C MET A 78 -4.47 7.82 -3.92
N PHE A 79 -4.02 7.34 -2.76
CA PHE A 79 -4.32 7.98 -1.48
C PHE A 79 -3.69 9.38 -1.37
N GLU A 80 -2.44 9.55 -1.78
CA GLU A 80 -1.79 10.85 -1.79
C GLU A 80 -2.48 11.85 -2.72
N LYS A 81 -2.90 11.41 -3.92
CA LYS A 81 -3.51 12.31 -4.91
C LYS A 81 -4.99 12.59 -4.67
N ILE A 82 -5.80 11.59 -4.32
CA ILE A 82 -7.26 11.73 -4.21
C ILE A 82 -7.67 12.12 -2.80
N ASN A 83 -7.06 11.51 -1.79
CA ASN A 83 -7.36 11.81 -0.38
C ASN A 83 -6.51 12.94 0.19
N LYS A 84 -5.55 13.46 -0.60
CA LYS A 84 -4.59 14.49 -0.16
C LYS A 84 -3.81 14.04 1.09
N THR A 85 -3.60 12.74 1.22
CA THR A 85 -2.81 12.17 2.31
C THR A 85 -1.35 12.61 2.13
N LYS A 86 -0.71 13.05 3.22
CA LYS A 86 0.72 13.33 3.24
C LYS A 86 1.44 12.18 3.93
N VAL A 87 2.31 11.49 3.21
CA VAL A 87 3.23 10.51 3.80
C VAL A 87 4.49 11.24 4.27
N VAL A 88 4.93 10.95 5.50
CA VAL A 88 6.13 11.53 6.08
C VAL A 88 7.02 10.40 6.57
N PHE A 89 8.22 10.28 6.01
CA PHE A 89 9.26 9.40 6.52
C PHE A 89 10.14 10.17 7.50
N SER A 90 10.37 9.60 8.67
CA SER A 90 11.14 10.20 9.76
C SER A 90 11.77 9.13 10.62
N GLY A 91 12.89 9.45 11.27
CA GLY A 91 13.67 8.49 12.07
C GLY A 91 14.90 8.01 11.32
N GLU A 92 15.39 6.83 11.68
CA GLU A 92 16.58 6.23 11.07
C GLU A 92 16.25 5.52 9.76
N THR A 93 17.22 5.49 8.85
CA THR A 93 17.12 4.74 7.59
C THR A 93 17.26 3.24 7.84
N VAL A 94 16.44 2.45 7.15
CA VAL A 94 16.54 0.98 7.19
C VAL A 94 17.86 0.56 6.52
N PRO A 95 18.67 -0.32 7.15
CA PRO A 95 19.93 -0.78 6.58
C PRO A 95 19.73 -1.47 5.23
N GLU A 96 20.52 -1.07 4.24
CA GLU A 96 20.46 -1.69 2.91
C GLU A 96 20.96 -3.14 2.95
N LYS A 97 20.31 -4.01 2.16
CA LYS A 97 20.69 -5.44 1.98
C LYS A 97 20.63 -6.29 3.24
N GLU A 98 20.03 -5.77 4.31
CA GLU A 98 19.74 -6.53 5.54
C GLU A 98 18.25 -6.88 5.63
N ARG A 99 17.94 -7.91 6.42
CA ARG A 99 16.55 -8.31 6.67
C ARG A 99 16.00 -7.49 7.83
N ALA A 100 14.95 -6.72 7.58
CA ALA A 100 14.25 -5.97 8.60
C ALA A 100 12.88 -6.59 8.92
N LEU A 101 12.49 -6.59 10.19
CA LEU A 101 11.12 -6.87 10.62
C LEU A 101 10.40 -5.54 10.84
N ILE A 102 9.38 -5.27 10.03
CA ILE A 102 8.58 -4.06 10.16
C ILE A 102 7.42 -4.33 11.13
N LEU A 103 7.37 -3.58 12.22
CA LEU A 103 6.27 -3.58 13.18
C LEU A 103 5.55 -2.24 13.06
N ALA A 104 4.27 -2.28 12.72
CA ALA A 104 3.45 -1.09 12.57
C ALA A 104 2.20 -1.22 13.44
N ASN A 105 1.81 -0.12 14.09
CA ASN A 105 0.51 -0.03 14.74
C ASN A 105 -0.59 -0.13 13.67
N HIS A 106 -1.60 -0.96 13.88
CA HIS A 106 -2.71 -1.09 12.95
C HIS A 106 -3.85 -0.16 13.36
N ARG A 107 -3.84 1.07 12.83
CA ARG A 107 -4.83 2.10 13.16
C ARG A 107 -5.95 2.16 12.14
N THR A 108 -5.66 1.81 10.88
CA THR A 108 -6.64 1.76 9.78
C THR A 108 -6.47 0.50 8.96
N GLU A 109 -7.56 0.03 8.36
CA GLU A 109 -7.61 -1.15 7.49
C GLU A 109 -6.71 -1.04 6.25
N VAL A 110 -6.29 0.18 5.87
CA VAL A 110 -5.50 0.45 4.67
C VAL A 110 -4.02 0.76 4.96
N ASP A 111 -3.60 0.75 6.23
CA ASP A 111 -2.23 1.08 6.63
C ASP A 111 -1.19 0.17 5.95
N TRP A 112 -1.53 -1.12 5.78
CA TRP A 112 -0.65 -2.11 5.16
C TRP A 112 -0.31 -1.78 3.70
N MET A 113 -1.17 -1.04 3.00
CA MET A 113 -0.96 -0.69 1.59
C MET A 113 0.27 0.20 1.39
N PHE A 114 0.67 0.98 2.41
CA PHE A 114 1.90 1.78 2.37
C PHE A 114 3.17 0.95 2.62
N LEU A 115 3.06 -0.18 3.33
CA LEU A 115 4.19 -1.04 3.64
C LEU A 115 4.64 -1.87 2.44
N TRP A 116 3.73 -2.16 1.51
CA TRP A 116 4.02 -3.02 0.36
C TRP A 116 4.94 -2.37 -0.68
N GLY A 117 5.02 -1.03 -0.68
CA GLY A 117 5.99 -0.29 -1.49
C GLY A 117 7.40 -0.22 -0.89
N LEU A 118 7.60 -0.74 0.32
CA LEU A 118 8.91 -0.80 0.98
C LEU A 118 9.67 -2.11 0.70
N ALA A 119 9.03 -3.08 0.04
CA ALA A 119 9.57 -4.40 -0.28
C ALA A 119 10.13 -4.43 -1.70
#